data_AF-A0A968GWM9-F1
#
_entry.id   AF-A0A968GWM9-F1
#
_cell.length_a   1.000
_cell.length_b   1.000
_cell.length_c   1.000
_cell.angle_alpha   90.00
_cell.angle_beta   90.00
_cell.angle_gamma   90.00
#
_symmetry.space_group_name_H-M   'P 1'
#
loop_
_entity.id
_entity.type
_entity.pdbx_description
1 polymer ?
#
loop_
_entity_poly.entity_id
_entity_poly.type
_entity_poly.pdbx_seq_one_letter_code
_entity_poly.pdbx_strand_id
1 'polypeptide(L)'
;MFLWRASKKRSDAPGPHVIQVLVASHAIVGALFLGALVGRWIVLGLAERATSLIAIRALTQAAVPFERTVIVSSLLVLVLGIMTAIAQGRPFLGPLQGAPVDWLFTSFVLYLTIVPLVPFVFVPRGRLLDAALEEAIARDVITPELIAAFRDPMVRAAHVYELAVVTIVFALMVGKPF
;
A
#
# COMPACT_ATOMS: atom_id res chain seq x y z
N MET A 1 41.76 30.68 24.98
CA MET A 1 41.09 29.63 25.79
C MET A 1 39.72 29.38 25.17
N PHE A 2 39.30 28.11 25.09
CA PHE A 2 38.11 27.57 24.36
C PHE A 2 38.27 27.22 22.86
N LEU A 3 39.17 26.29 22.60
CA LEU A 3 39.05 25.34 21.49
C LEU A 3 38.25 24.11 21.99
N TRP A 4 36.95 24.06 21.74
CA TRP A 4 36.18 22.82 21.87
C TRP A 4 35.16 22.73 20.73
N ARG A 5 35.67 22.49 19.52
CA ARG A 5 34.84 22.13 18.36
C ARG A 5 34.77 20.60 18.34
N ALA A 6 33.63 20.09 18.77
CA ALA A 6 33.33 18.68 18.91
C ALA A 6 33.71 17.87 17.66
N SER A 7 34.83 17.16 17.76
CA SER A 7 35.21 16.06 16.87
C SER A 7 34.45 14.79 17.28
N LYS A 8 33.11 14.80 17.21
CA LYS A 8 32.32 13.57 17.22
C LYS A 8 32.09 13.15 15.77
N LYS A 9 33.16 12.68 15.13
CA LYS A 9 33.21 12.31 13.70
C LYS A 9 32.70 10.86 13.51
N ARG A 10 31.58 10.72 12.80
CA ARG A 10 31.32 9.66 11.79
C ARG A 10 31.32 8.16 12.20
N SER A 11 31.28 7.76 13.47
CA SER A 11 31.27 6.32 13.83
C SER A 11 29.90 5.63 13.78
N ASP A 12 28.80 6.40 13.77
CA ASP A 12 27.46 5.83 14.00
C ASP A 12 26.59 5.76 12.73
N ALA A 13 27.15 6.15 11.57
CA ALA A 13 26.45 6.05 10.29
C ALA A 13 26.39 4.58 9.84
N PRO A 14 25.24 4.08 9.36
CA PRO A 14 25.14 2.73 8.82
C PRO A 14 26.18 2.51 7.72
N GLY A 15 26.83 1.35 7.73
CA GLY A 15 27.76 0.97 6.67
C GLY A 15 27.06 0.91 5.30
N PRO A 16 27.80 1.08 4.19
CA PRO A 16 27.22 1.12 2.84
C PRO A 16 26.39 -0.12 2.49
N HIS A 17 26.78 -1.29 3.00
CA HIS A 17 26.02 -2.54 2.84
C HIS A 17 24.64 -2.50 3.51
N VAL A 18 24.52 -1.85 4.67
CA VAL A 18 23.24 -1.72 5.38
C VAL A 18 22.27 -0.87 4.57
N ILE A 19 22.75 0.25 4.01
CA ILE A 19 21.95 1.12 3.15
C ILE A 19 21.47 0.37 1.91
N GLN A 20 22.35 -0.38 1.26
CA GLN A 20 22.02 -1.17 0.07
C GLN A 20 20.94 -2.23 0.38
N VAL A 21 21.05 -2.92 1.51
CA VAL A 21 20.04 -3.90 1.95
C VAL A 21 18.71 -3.21 2.20
N LEU A 22 18.68 -2.06 2.90
CA LEU A 22 17.44 -1.32 3.14
C LEU A 22 16.75 -0.90 1.83
N VAL A 23 17.51 -0.33 0.88
CA VAL A 23 16.99 0.08 -0.43
C VAL A 23 16.45 -1.11 -1.19
N ALA A 24 17.20 -2.22 -1.24
CA ALA A 24 16.77 -3.44 -1.93
C ALA A 24 15.52 -4.05 -1.29
N SER A 25 15.47 -4.15 0.05
CA SER A 25 14.31 -4.63 0.79
C SER A 25 13.09 -3.74 0.54
N HIS A 26 13.25 -2.42 0.58
CA HIS A 26 12.18 -1.48 0.27
C HIS A 26 11.63 -1.69 -1.14
N ALA A 27 12.50 -1.82 -2.14
CA ALA A 27 12.10 -2.04 -3.54
C ALA A 27 11.38 -3.39 -3.73
N ILE A 28 11.89 -4.48 -3.14
CA ILE A 28 11.28 -5.81 -3.21
C ILE A 28 9.90 -5.79 -2.56
N VAL A 29 9.77 -5.22 -1.36
CA VAL A 29 8.47 -5.12 -0.69
C VAL A 29 7.51 -4.22 -1.47
N GLY A 30 8.00 -3.14 -2.09
CA GLY A 30 7.20 -2.30 -2.99
C GLY A 30 6.67 -3.07 -4.20
N ALA A 31 7.49 -3.94 -4.81
CA ALA A 31 7.05 -4.79 -5.92
C ALA A 31 6.02 -5.85 -5.46
N LEU A 32 6.22 -6.45 -4.29
CA LEU A 32 5.24 -7.35 -3.67
C LEU A 32 3.91 -6.65 -3.38
N PHE A 33 3.97 -5.41 -2.88
CA PHE A 33 2.78 -4.61 -2.60
C PHE A 33 1.99 -4.32 -3.88
N LEU A 34 2.66 -3.86 -4.94
CA LEU A 34 2.05 -3.62 -6.23
C LEU A 34 1.46 -4.90 -6.84
N GLY A 35 2.22 -6.01 -6.80
CA GLY A 35 1.75 -7.31 -7.27
C GLY A 35 0.51 -7.80 -6.52
N ALA A 36 0.46 -7.60 -5.20
CA ALA A 36 -0.68 -8.00 -4.38
C ALA A 36 -1.92 -7.14 -4.67
N LEU A 37 -1.76 -5.83 -4.91
CA LEU A 37 -2.87 -4.96 -5.33
C LEU A 37 -3.48 -5.44 -6.65
N VAL A 38 -2.65 -5.74 -7.64
CA VAL A 38 -3.09 -6.25 -8.94
C VAL A 38 -3.76 -7.62 -8.80
N GLY A 39 -3.14 -8.53 -8.03
CA GLY A 39 -3.70 -9.86 -7.77
C GLY A 39 -5.09 -9.79 -7.13
N ARG A 40 -5.24 -8.98 -6.06
CA ARG A 40 -6.54 -8.73 -5.42
C ARG A 40 -7.56 -8.19 -6.41
N TRP A 41 -7.18 -7.19 -7.22
CA TRP A 41 -8.08 -6.61 -8.21
C TRP A 41 -8.58 -7.65 -9.20
N ILE A 42 -7.68 -8.46 -9.76
CA ILE A 42 -8.04 -9.50 -10.73
C ILE A 42 -9.02 -10.49 -10.11
N VAL A 43 -8.71 -11.01 -8.93
CA VAL A 43 -9.54 -12.03 -8.27
C VAL A 43 -10.93 -11.48 -7.90
N LEU A 44 -11.01 -10.27 -7.33
CA LEU A 44 -12.29 -9.65 -7.01
C LEU A 44 -13.07 -9.26 -8.27
N GLY A 45 -12.38 -8.82 -9.33
CA GLY A 45 -12.99 -8.53 -10.63
C GLY A 45 -13.49 -9.79 -11.36
N LEU A 46 -12.93 -10.97 -11.06
CA LEU A 46 -13.49 -12.25 -11.49
C LEU A 46 -14.70 -12.64 -10.64
N ALA A 47 -14.66 -12.39 -9.32
CA ALA A 47 -15.78 -12.65 -8.42
C ALA A 47 -17.03 -11.84 -8.82
N GLU A 48 -16.86 -10.56 -9.16
CA GLU A 48 -17.95 -9.68 -9.64
C GLU A 48 -18.66 -10.23 -10.88
N ARG A 49 -17.93 -10.93 -11.75
CA ARG A 49 -18.45 -11.45 -13.03
C ARG A 49 -18.96 -12.89 -12.94
N ALA A 50 -18.74 -13.55 -11.80
CA ALA A 50 -19.14 -14.93 -11.62
C ALA A 50 -20.67 -15.06 -11.57
N THR A 51 -21.20 -16.10 -12.21
CA THR A 51 -22.64 -16.36 -12.32
C THR A 51 -23.15 -17.40 -11.33
N SER A 52 -22.27 -17.94 -10.48
CA SER A 52 -22.61 -18.91 -9.43
C SER A 52 -22.04 -18.50 -8.08
N LEU A 53 -22.81 -18.75 -7.03
CA LEU A 53 -22.44 -18.41 -5.66
C LEU A 53 -21.17 -19.16 -5.20
N ILE A 54 -21.00 -20.40 -5.64
CA ILE A 54 -19.79 -21.21 -5.38
C ILE A 54 -18.54 -20.51 -5.93
N ALA A 55 -18.61 -20.01 -7.17
CA ALA A 55 -17.49 -19.30 -7.79
C ALA A 55 -17.22 -17.95 -7.11
N ILE A 56 -18.27 -17.18 -6.79
CA ILE A 56 -18.15 -15.92 -6.03
C ILE A 56 -17.41 -16.18 -4.71
N ARG A 57 -17.87 -17.16 -3.92
CA ARG A 57 -17.27 -17.51 -2.63
C ARG A 57 -15.81 -17.95 -2.79
N ALA A 58 -15.53 -18.83 -3.75
CA ALA A 58 -14.17 -19.33 -3.97
C ALA A 58 -13.20 -18.19 -4.36
N LEU A 59 -13.63 -17.27 -5.21
CA LEU A 59 -12.82 -16.13 -5.65
C LEU A 59 -12.64 -15.10 -4.53
N THR A 60 -13.70 -14.75 -3.77
CA THR A 60 -13.55 -13.88 -2.60
C THR A 60 -12.59 -14.48 -1.56
N GLN A 61 -12.66 -15.79 -1.30
CA GLN A 61 -11.69 -16.49 -0.45
C GLN A 61 -10.26 -16.45 -1.02
N ALA A 62 -10.11 -16.59 -2.34
CA ALA A 62 -8.81 -16.49 -3.01
C ALA A 62 -8.21 -15.07 -2.96
N ALA A 63 -9.01 -14.03 -2.70
CA ALA A 63 -8.52 -12.66 -2.53
C ALA A 63 -7.86 -12.40 -1.17
N VAL A 64 -8.25 -13.15 -0.13
CA VAL A 64 -7.75 -13.01 1.26
C VAL A 64 -6.23 -12.98 1.38
N PRO A 65 -5.44 -13.91 0.77
CA PRO A 65 -3.98 -13.83 0.86
C PRO A 65 -3.44 -12.52 0.25
N PHE A 66 -4.00 -12.05 -0.87
CA PHE A 66 -3.59 -10.78 -1.48
C PHE A 66 -3.90 -9.60 -0.57
N GLU A 67 -5.07 -9.56 0.07
CA GLU A 67 -5.43 -8.52 1.04
C GLU A 67 -4.47 -8.47 2.23
N ARG A 68 -4.14 -9.64 2.79
CA ARG A 68 -3.14 -9.74 3.87
C ARG A 68 -1.79 -9.24 3.42
N THR A 69 -1.36 -9.62 2.22
CA THR A 69 -0.10 -9.13 1.65
C THR A 69 -0.13 -7.62 1.43
N VAL A 70 -1.22 -7.04 0.90
CA VAL A 70 -1.41 -5.58 0.74
C VAL A 70 -1.23 -4.86 2.08
N ILE A 71 -1.90 -5.33 3.14
CA ILE A 71 -1.83 -4.70 4.47
C ILE A 71 -0.40 -4.78 5.03
N VAL A 72 0.22 -5.97 5.04
CA VAL A 72 1.55 -6.15 5.62
C VAL A 72 2.62 -5.41 4.81
N SER A 73 2.61 -5.55 3.48
CA SER A 73 3.61 -4.92 2.62
C SER A 73 3.48 -3.40 2.60
N SER A 74 2.28 -2.82 2.68
CA SER A 74 2.09 -1.37 2.77
C SER A 74 2.79 -0.78 4.00
N LEU A 75 2.59 -1.37 5.18
CA LEU A 75 3.28 -0.97 6.41
C LEU A 75 4.79 -1.13 6.30
N LEU A 76 5.26 -2.24 5.73
CA LEU A 76 6.68 -2.51 5.54
C LEU A 76 7.33 -1.52 4.57
N VAL A 77 6.67 -1.17 3.45
CA VAL A 77 7.14 -0.14 2.50
C VAL A 77 7.34 1.18 3.24
N LEU A 78 6.35 1.63 4.02
CA LEU A 78 6.45 2.89 4.75
C LEU A 78 7.63 2.89 5.73
N VAL A 79 7.73 1.84 6.55
CA VAL A 79 8.78 1.72 7.57
C VAL A 79 10.17 1.62 6.92
N LEU A 80 10.34 0.77 5.91
CA LEU A 80 11.61 0.63 5.18
C LEU A 80 11.98 1.92 4.45
N GLY A 81 11.02 2.64 3.87
CA GLY A 81 11.25 3.91 3.18
C GLY A 81 11.77 4.99 4.14
N ILE A 82 11.15 5.11 5.32
CA ILE A 82 11.60 6.03 6.38
C ILE A 82 13.00 5.63 6.87
N MET A 83 13.24 4.35 7.18
CA MET A 83 14.55 3.89 7.61
C MET A 83 15.63 4.14 6.56
N THR A 84 15.31 3.94 5.27
CA THR A 84 16.22 4.22 4.16
C THR A 84 16.55 5.71 4.08
N ALA A 85 15.54 6.58 4.15
CA ALA A 85 15.76 8.02 4.14
C ALA A 85 16.63 8.49 5.32
N ILE A 86 16.37 7.98 6.53
CA ILE A 86 17.18 8.28 7.73
C ILE A 86 18.62 7.79 7.54
N ALA A 87 18.81 6.54 7.08
CA ALA A 87 20.14 5.95 6.88
C ALA A 87 20.98 6.71 5.84
N GLN A 88 20.33 7.33 4.84
CA GLN A 88 20.98 8.17 3.85
C GLN A 88 21.11 9.64 4.25
N GLY A 89 20.57 10.03 5.41
CA GLY A 89 20.54 11.43 5.85
C GLY A 89 19.65 12.33 4.98
N ARG A 90 18.61 11.77 4.35
CA ARG A 90 17.68 12.52 3.50
C ARG A 90 16.47 13.07 4.26
N PRO A 91 16.07 14.31 4.01
CA PRO A 91 14.93 14.94 4.65
C PRO A 91 13.61 14.47 4.00
N PHE A 92 13.06 13.32 4.43
CA PHE A 92 11.84 12.75 3.86
C PHE A 92 10.56 13.59 4.06
N LEU A 93 10.55 14.52 5.03
CA LEU A 93 9.48 15.49 5.21
C LEU A 93 9.72 16.80 4.41
N GLY A 94 10.77 16.83 3.58
CA GLY A 94 11.03 17.89 2.61
C GLY A 94 11.00 19.30 3.24
N PRO A 95 10.08 20.20 2.81
CA PRO A 95 9.96 21.56 3.34
C PRO A 95 9.76 21.66 4.86
N LEU A 96 9.13 20.66 5.48
CA LEU A 96 8.94 20.64 6.94
C LEU A 96 10.27 20.44 7.70
N GLN A 97 11.31 19.98 7.00
CA GLN A 97 12.68 19.85 7.49
C GLN A 97 13.63 20.90 6.88
N GLY A 98 13.11 21.92 6.19
CA GLY A 98 13.90 22.98 5.56
C GLY A 98 14.53 22.61 4.22
N ALA A 99 14.11 21.50 3.59
CA ALA A 99 14.58 21.06 2.28
C ALA A 99 13.60 21.44 1.16
N PRO A 100 14.03 21.54 -0.12
CA PRO A 100 13.09 21.75 -1.23
C PRO A 100 12.14 20.56 -1.40
N VAL A 101 11.03 20.78 -2.11
CA VAL A 101 10.15 19.68 -2.55
C VAL A 101 10.89 18.81 -3.55
N ASP A 102 11.02 17.53 -3.23
CA ASP A 102 11.62 16.52 -4.08
C ASP A 102 10.68 15.31 -4.27
N TRP A 103 11.16 14.29 -4.99
CA TRP A 103 10.39 13.08 -5.25
C TRP A 103 10.16 12.24 -3.99
N LEU A 104 11.06 12.29 -3.00
CA LEU A 104 10.91 11.55 -1.74
C LEU A 104 9.74 12.11 -0.94
N PHE A 105 9.71 13.43 -0.76
CA PHE A 105 8.58 14.12 -0.12
C PHE A 105 7.29 13.92 -0.91
N THR A 106 7.33 14.05 -2.23
CA THR A 106 6.16 13.86 -3.10
C THR A 106 5.58 12.46 -2.95
N SER A 107 6.42 11.42 -3.01
CA SER A 107 5.99 10.03 -2.81
C SER A 107 5.45 9.78 -1.40
N PHE A 108 6.04 10.39 -0.38
CA PHE A 108 5.55 10.27 1.00
C PHE A 108 4.15 10.87 1.13
N VAL A 109 3.93 12.09 0.63
CA VAL A 109 2.61 12.74 0.65
C VAL A 109 1.58 11.94 -0.15
N LEU A 110 1.92 11.50 -1.36
CA LEU A 110 1.07 10.66 -2.19
C LEU A 110 0.66 9.39 -1.44
N TYR A 111 1.62 8.69 -0.83
CA TYR A 111 1.35 7.49 -0.06
C TYR A 111 0.38 7.76 1.12
N LEU A 112 0.56 8.87 1.84
CA LEU A 112 -0.33 9.24 2.93
C LEU A 112 -1.78 9.50 2.49
N THR A 113 -2.03 9.88 1.23
CA THR A 113 -3.39 10.06 0.73
C THR A 113 -4.21 8.76 0.66
N ILE A 114 -3.55 7.60 0.63
CA ILE A 114 -4.22 6.29 0.60
C ILE A 114 -4.69 5.90 2.00
N VAL A 115 -3.98 6.31 3.06
CA VAL A 115 -4.25 5.89 4.44
C VAL A 115 -5.71 6.15 4.87
N PRO A 116 -6.33 7.32 4.57
CA PRO A 116 -7.74 7.56 4.88
C PRO A 116 -8.72 6.61 4.16
N LEU A 117 -8.37 6.06 3.00
CA LEU A 117 -9.27 5.16 2.26
C LEU A 117 -9.59 3.89 3.06
N VAL A 118 -8.69 3.44 3.93
CA VAL A 118 -8.89 2.25 4.76
C VAL A 118 -10.07 2.42 5.72
N PRO A 119 -10.05 3.36 6.69
CA PRO A 119 -11.16 3.51 7.64
C PRO A 119 -12.42 4.09 6.99
N PHE A 120 -12.31 4.91 5.94
CA PHE A 120 -13.47 5.62 5.38
C PHE A 120 -14.16 4.90 4.21
N VAL A 121 -13.45 4.04 3.48
CA VAL A 121 -14.00 3.35 2.30
C VAL A 121 -13.90 1.84 2.46
N PHE A 122 -12.70 1.29 2.59
CA PHE A 122 -12.50 -0.16 2.50
C PHE A 122 -13.10 -0.91 3.70
N VAL A 123 -12.89 -0.45 4.93
CA VAL A 123 -13.44 -1.14 6.12
C VAL A 123 -14.97 -1.09 6.16
N PRO A 124 -15.64 0.06 5.99
CA PRO A 124 -17.10 0.10 6.03
C PRO A 124 -17.76 -0.67 4.88
N ARG A 125 -17.25 -0.51 3.65
CA ARG A 125 -17.85 -1.15 2.47
C ARG A 125 -17.50 -2.64 2.38
N GLY A 126 -16.33 -3.05 2.86
CA GLY A 126 -15.96 -4.46 2.98
C GLY A 126 -16.93 -5.22 3.89
N ARG A 127 -17.28 -4.64 5.05
CA ARG A 127 -18.28 -5.25 5.96
C ARG A 127 -19.66 -5.42 5.31
N LEU A 128 -20.06 -4.48 4.45
CA LEU A 128 -21.32 -4.59 3.70
C LEU A 128 -21.26 -5.73 2.67
N LEU A 129 -20.14 -5.88 1.98
CA LEU A 129 -19.92 -6.99 1.05
C LEU A 129 -19.93 -8.33 1.78
N ASP A 130 -19.24 -8.44 2.91
CA ASP A 130 -19.20 -9.67 3.72
C ASP A 130 -20.60 -10.08 4.18
N ALA A 131 -21.37 -9.13 4.74
CA ALA A 131 -22.75 -9.39 5.17
C ALA A 131 -23.66 -9.79 4.00
N ALA A 132 -23.54 -9.13 2.84
CA ALA A 132 -24.33 -9.49 1.67
C ALA A 132 -23.96 -10.87 1.10
N LEU A 133 -22.68 -11.24 1.18
CA LEU A 133 -22.20 -12.57 0.77
C LEU A 133 -22.72 -13.66 1.72
N GLU A 134 -22.67 -13.43 3.03
CA GLU A 134 -23.22 -14.35 4.03
C GLU A 134 -24.72 -14.58 3.82
N GLU A 135 -25.49 -13.53 3.57
CA GLU A 135 -26.93 -13.63 3.30
C GLU A 135 -27.21 -14.40 2.01
N ALA A 136 -26.47 -14.12 0.94
CA ALA A 136 -26.59 -14.84 -0.32
C ALA A 136 -26.27 -16.34 -0.14
N ILE A 137 -25.27 -16.66 0.68
CA ILE A 137 -24.94 -18.04 1.04
C ILE A 137 -26.05 -18.71 1.84
N ALA A 138 -26.65 -18.01 2.80
CA ALA A 138 -27.73 -18.54 3.62
C ALA A 138 -28.99 -18.86 2.78
N ARG A 139 -29.23 -18.08 1.72
CA ARG A 139 -30.39 -18.25 0.82
C ARG A 139 -30.10 -19.09 -0.43
N ASP A 140 -28.86 -19.52 -0.62
CA ASP A 140 -28.36 -20.20 -1.83
C ASP A 140 -28.74 -19.50 -3.15
N VAL A 141 -28.75 -18.17 -3.13
CA VAL A 141 -29.15 -17.35 -4.28
C VAL A 141 -28.30 -16.09 -4.35
N ILE A 142 -27.94 -15.68 -5.57
CA ILE A 142 -27.28 -14.39 -5.80
C ILE A 142 -28.32 -13.28 -5.55
N THR A 143 -28.11 -12.50 -4.51
CA THR A 143 -29.04 -11.45 -4.10
C THR A 143 -28.74 -10.12 -4.81
N PRO A 144 -29.75 -9.25 -5.01
CA PRO A 144 -29.52 -7.89 -5.50
C PRO A 144 -28.53 -7.09 -4.65
N GLU A 145 -28.55 -7.30 -3.34
CA GLU A 145 -27.64 -6.65 -2.37
C GLU A 145 -26.19 -7.05 -2.60
N LEU A 146 -25.92 -8.33 -2.87
CA LEU A 146 -24.58 -8.82 -3.19
C LEU A 146 -24.07 -8.19 -4.50
N ILE A 147 -24.92 -8.12 -5.53
CA ILE A 147 -24.57 -7.47 -6.80
C ILE A 147 -24.27 -5.98 -6.59
N ALA A 148 -25.08 -5.29 -5.78
CA ALA A 148 -24.89 -3.89 -5.46
C ALA A 148 -23.58 -3.64 -4.70
N ALA A 149 -23.23 -4.52 -3.75
CA ALA A 149 -21.99 -4.43 -2.98
C ALA A 149 -20.75 -4.59 -3.88
N PHE A 150 -20.77 -5.54 -4.82
CA PHE A 150 -19.68 -5.70 -5.80
C PHE A 150 -19.55 -4.51 -6.76
N ARG A 151 -20.68 -3.88 -7.13
CA ARG A 151 -20.72 -2.77 -8.10
C ARG A 151 -20.64 -1.39 -7.47
N ASP A 152 -20.20 -1.31 -6.22
CA ASP A 152 -20.07 -0.04 -5.51
C ASP A 152 -19.05 0.88 -6.21
N PRO A 153 -19.48 2.01 -6.79
CA PRO A 153 -18.59 2.89 -7.55
C PRO A 153 -17.52 3.53 -6.67
N MET A 154 -17.78 3.71 -5.36
CA MET A 154 -16.81 4.28 -4.43
C MET A 154 -15.66 3.32 -4.18
N VAL A 155 -15.97 2.03 -3.96
CA VAL A 155 -14.95 0.99 -3.77
C VAL A 155 -14.09 0.84 -5.01
N ARG A 156 -14.72 0.82 -6.19
CA ARG A 156 -14.01 0.77 -7.47
C ARG A 156 -13.09 1.97 -7.66
N ALA A 157 -13.59 3.19 -7.42
CA ALA A 157 -12.79 4.40 -7.53
C ALA A 157 -11.61 4.40 -6.55
N ALA A 158 -11.83 3.96 -5.31
CA ALA A 158 -10.79 3.85 -4.30
C ALA A 158 -9.69 2.85 -4.69
N HIS A 159 -10.04 1.68 -5.25
CA HIS A 159 -9.05 0.74 -5.77
C HIS A 159 -8.28 1.31 -6.97
N VAL A 160 -8.95 1.96 -7.93
CA VAL A 160 -8.29 2.64 -9.07
C VAL A 160 -7.28 3.65 -8.54
N TYR A 161 -7.70 4.50 -7.61
CA TYR A 161 -6.85 5.52 -7.02
C TYR A 161 -5.65 4.91 -6.29
N GLU A 162 -5.88 3.92 -5.42
CA GLU A 162 -4.83 3.21 -4.70
C GLU A 162 -3.81 2.60 -5.67
N LEU A 163 -4.25 1.88 -6.70
CA LEU A 163 -3.36 1.29 -7.68
C LEU A 163 -2.57 2.35 -8.47
N ALA A 164 -3.22 3.43 -8.88
CA ALA A 164 -2.58 4.52 -9.62
C ALA A 164 -1.50 5.21 -8.76
N VAL A 165 -1.84 5.57 -7.52
CA VAL A 165 -0.90 6.22 -6.59
C VAL A 165 0.26 5.31 -6.25
N VAL A 166 0.00 4.04 -5.92
CA VAL A 166 1.08 3.08 -5.61
C VAL A 166 1.98 2.85 -6.83
N THR A 167 1.42 2.79 -8.04
CA THR A 167 2.21 2.71 -9.26
C THR A 167 3.11 3.93 -9.44
N ILE A 168 2.57 5.15 -9.23
CA ILE A 168 3.34 6.39 -9.33
C ILE A 168 4.45 6.43 -8.27
N VAL A 169 4.13 6.12 -7.01
CA VAL A 169 5.11 6.08 -5.90
C VAL A 169 6.21 5.05 -6.20
N PHE A 170 5.83 3.86 -6.67
CA PHE A 170 6.79 2.82 -7.04
C PHE A 170 7.70 3.28 -8.19
N ALA A 171 7.15 3.88 -9.24
CA ALA A 171 7.93 4.42 -10.35
C ALA A 171 8.89 5.54 -9.91
N LEU A 172 8.45 6.45 -9.03
CA LEU A 172 9.30 7.49 -8.47
C LEU A 172 10.46 6.90 -7.66
N MET A 173 10.19 5.87 -6.86
CA MET A 173 11.18 5.23 -6.00
C MET A 173 12.19 4.36 -6.77
N VAL A 174 11.76 3.70 -7.84
CA VAL A 174 12.65 2.85 -8.66
C VAL A 174 13.41 3.68 -9.71
N GLY A 175 12.76 4.66 -10.32
CA GLY A 175 13.36 5.50 -11.36
C GLY A 175 14.31 6.57 -10.83
N LYS A 176 14.11 7.02 -9.58
CA LYS A 176 15.02 7.90 -8.86
C LYS A 176 15.36 7.28 -7.51
N PRO A 177 16.11 6.17 -7.52
CA PRO A 177 16.42 5.47 -6.30
C PRO A 177 17.15 6.42 -5.35
N PHE A 178 16.67 6.40 -4.11
CA PHE A 178 17.34 6.84 -2.90
C PHE A 178 18.82 7.19 -3.08
#